data_AF-A0A3M3WEZ2-F1
#
_entry.id   AF-A0A3M3WEZ2-F1
#
_cell.length_a   1.000
_cell.length_b   1.000
_cell.length_c   1.000
_cell.angle_alpha   90.00
_cell.angle_beta   90.00
_cell.angle_gamma   90.00
#
_symmetry.space_group_name_H-M   'P 1'
#
loop_
_entity.id
_entity.type
_entity.pdbx_description
1 polymer ?
#
loop_
_entity_poly.entity_id
_entity_poly.type
_entity_poly.pdbx_seq_one_letter_code
_entity_poly.pdbx_strand_id
1 'polypeptide(L)'
;MRNFCEMIGTNRSDGVVDFGMLEFSIRDDLDHSAPRAMCVLRPLKVVITNYPEGQVEKLELPRHPKEDLGVRELPFSREIYIDRDDYMEEPPKGYKRLEPNGEVRLRGSYVIRADEAIKDADGNIVELRCSYDPETLGKNPEGRKVKGVVHWVPAAESVECEVRLYDRLFRSPNPEKAEEGASFLDNINPDSLQVLTGCRAEPSLGQAQPEDRFQFEREGYFCADIKDSKAGRPVFNRTVTLRDSWT
;
A
#
# COMPACT_ATOMS: atom_id res chain seq x y z
N MET A 1 21.82 -1.27 5.93
CA MET A 1 22.66 -1.61 7.11
C MET A 1 24.06 -1.00 7.02
N ARG A 2 24.87 -1.29 5.98
CA ARG A 2 26.19 -0.64 5.83
C ARG A 2 26.11 0.89 5.83
N ASN A 3 25.19 1.46 5.04
CA ASN A 3 24.94 2.90 4.99
C ASN A 3 24.58 3.46 6.37
N PHE A 4 23.75 2.76 7.16
CA PHE A 4 23.45 3.16 8.55
C PHE A 4 24.70 3.21 9.43
N CYS A 5 25.54 2.17 9.41
CA CYS A 5 26.79 2.15 10.16
C CYS A 5 27.74 3.29 9.74
N GLU A 6 27.79 3.63 8.45
CA GLU A 6 28.57 4.75 7.94
C GLU A 6 28.01 6.10 8.42
N MET A 7 26.69 6.27 8.44
CA MET A 7 26.03 7.50 8.92
C MET A 7 26.28 7.80 10.40
N ILE A 8 26.22 6.78 11.27
CA ILE A 8 26.44 6.96 12.71
C ILE A 8 27.93 7.16 13.06
N GLY A 9 28.82 6.70 12.18
CA GLY A 9 30.26 6.78 12.34
C GLY A 9 30.79 6.01 13.55
N THR A 10 32.03 6.32 13.93
CA THR A 10 32.71 5.71 15.08
C THR A 10 33.27 6.79 15.99
N ASN A 11 32.89 6.77 17.27
CA ASN A 11 33.42 7.67 18.28
C ASN A 11 33.65 6.90 19.61
N ARG A 12 34.25 7.55 20.61
CA ARG A 12 34.57 6.95 21.93
C ARG A 12 33.64 7.42 23.04
N SER A 13 32.51 8.03 22.69
CA SER A 13 31.55 8.60 23.64
C SER A 13 30.28 7.77 23.61
N ASP A 14 29.71 7.51 24.80
CA ASP A 14 28.42 6.82 24.87
C ASP A 14 27.29 7.74 24.37
N GLY A 15 26.33 7.16 23.66
CA GLY A 15 25.17 7.86 23.14
C GLY A 15 24.11 6.89 22.62
N VAL A 16 22.85 7.33 22.66
CA VAL A 16 21.73 6.59 22.08
C VAL A 16 21.53 7.06 20.64
N VAL A 17 21.55 6.13 19.69
CA VAL A 17 21.19 6.40 18.30
C VAL A 17 19.69 6.26 18.15
N ASP A 18 19.06 7.25 17.53
CA ASP A 18 17.62 7.21 17.25
C ASP A 18 17.29 6.09 16.24
N PHE A 19 16.27 5.28 16.55
CA PHE A 19 15.87 4.15 15.71
C PHE A 19 15.37 4.60 14.32
N GLY A 20 14.81 5.81 14.23
CA GLY A 20 14.40 6.43 12.99
C GLY A 20 15.55 6.61 11.99
N MET A 21 16.81 6.70 12.44
CA MET A 21 17.97 6.71 11.53
C MET A 21 18.13 5.38 10.77
N LEU A 22 17.83 4.25 11.43
CA LEU A 22 17.88 2.93 10.79
C LEU A 22 16.71 2.77 9.81
N GLU A 23 15.50 3.18 10.21
CA GLU A 23 14.31 3.19 9.34
C GLU A 23 14.49 4.11 8.13
N PHE A 24 15.10 5.28 8.32
CA PHE A 24 15.49 6.18 7.24
C PHE A 24 16.45 5.49 6.28
N SER A 25 17.51 4.84 6.78
CA SER A 25 18.50 4.19 5.93
C SER A 25 17.90 3.12 5.02
N ILE A 26 16.96 2.30 5.52
CA ILE A 26 16.30 1.29 4.67
C ILE A 26 15.27 1.92 3.74
N ARG A 27 14.57 2.97 4.17
CA ARG A 27 13.62 3.69 3.33
C ARG A 27 14.31 4.35 2.13
N ASP A 28 15.45 4.99 2.36
CA ASP A 28 16.26 5.62 1.32
C ASP A 28 16.81 4.58 0.32
N ASP A 29 17.37 3.46 0.81
CA ASP A 29 17.88 2.37 -0.03
C ASP A 29 16.79 1.78 -0.94
N LEU A 30 15.60 1.52 -0.38
CA LEU A 30 14.48 0.94 -1.13
C LEU A 30 13.77 1.96 -2.03
N ASP A 31 13.77 3.26 -1.72
CA ASP A 31 13.22 4.28 -2.62
C ASP A 31 13.95 4.31 -3.96
N HIS A 32 15.26 4.05 -3.95
CA HIS A 32 16.12 4.05 -5.14
C HIS A 32 16.14 2.71 -5.88
N SER A 33 15.94 1.58 -5.19
CA SER A 33 16.18 0.25 -5.76
C SER A 33 14.92 -0.61 -5.94
N ALA A 34 13.89 -0.42 -5.12
CA ALA A 34 12.77 -1.36 -5.09
C ALA A 34 11.76 -1.09 -6.23
N PRO A 35 11.36 -2.10 -7.01
CA PRO A 35 10.26 -1.96 -7.95
C PRO A 35 8.95 -1.57 -7.23
N ARG A 36 8.12 -0.76 -7.88
CA ARG A 36 6.79 -0.40 -7.41
C ARG A 36 5.78 -1.48 -7.77
N ALA A 37 4.77 -1.67 -6.95
CA ALA A 37 3.63 -2.54 -7.24
C ALA A 37 2.41 -2.05 -6.48
N MET A 38 1.22 -2.48 -6.87
CA MET A 38 -0.02 -2.23 -6.17
C MET A 38 -0.46 -3.49 -5.41
N CYS A 39 -0.81 -3.29 -4.14
CA CYS A 39 -1.43 -4.30 -3.32
C CYS A 39 -2.48 -3.61 -2.46
N VAL A 40 -3.73 -4.00 -2.64
CA VAL A 40 -4.86 -3.52 -1.86
C VAL A 40 -4.93 -4.34 -0.57
N LEU A 41 -4.77 -3.67 0.58
CA LEU A 41 -4.68 -4.36 1.87
C LEU A 41 -6.05 -4.70 2.43
N ARG A 42 -7.03 -3.80 2.25
CA ARG A 42 -8.42 -3.98 2.69
C ARG A 42 -9.34 -3.87 1.48
N PRO A 43 -9.53 -4.94 0.70
CA PRO A 43 -10.24 -4.85 -0.57
C PRO A 43 -11.70 -4.41 -0.41
N LEU A 44 -12.06 -3.42 -1.22
CA LEU A 44 -13.43 -3.00 -1.49
C LEU A 44 -13.71 -3.18 -2.97
N LYS A 45 -14.73 -4.00 -3.31
CA LYS A 45 -15.10 -4.25 -4.70
C LYS A 45 -15.61 -2.97 -5.35
N VAL A 46 -15.15 -2.69 -6.55
CA VAL A 46 -15.65 -1.61 -7.39
C VAL A 46 -16.12 -2.17 -8.73
N VAL A 47 -17.32 -1.79 -9.15
CA VAL A 47 -17.88 -2.11 -10.46
C VAL A 47 -17.96 -0.82 -11.29
N ILE A 48 -17.24 -0.79 -12.40
CA ILE A 48 -17.23 0.34 -13.34
C ILE A 48 -18.42 0.19 -14.30
N THR A 49 -19.52 0.86 -13.97
CA THR A 49 -20.84 0.65 -14.55
C THR A 49 -20.90 0.88 -16.06
N ASN A 50 -20.14 1.84 -16.56
CA ASN A 50 -20.04 2.18 -17.99
C ASN A 50 -18.82 1.56 -18.71
N TYR A 51 -18.08 0.65 -18.07
CA TYR A 51 -17.07 -0.16 -18.76
C TYR A 51 -17.72 -1.44 -19.33
N PRO A 52 -17.48 -1.80 -20.62
CA PRO A 52 -18.11 -2.97 -21.24
C PRO A 52 -17.79 -4.28 -20.51
N GLU A 53 -18.79 -5.13 -20.33
CA GLU A 53 -18.62 -6.45 -19.72
C GLU A 53 -17.75 -7.35 -20.60
N GLY A 54 -16.83 -8.10 -19.98
CA GLY A 54 -15.90 -8.98 -20.68
C GLY A 54 -14.74 -8.28 -21.41
N GLN A 55 -14.75 -6.95 -21.50
CA GLN A 55 -13.61 -6.20 -22.03
C GLN A 55 -12.49 -6.14 -20.99
N VAL A 56 -11.26 -6.34 -21.46
CA VAL A 56 -10.03 -6.20 -20.69
C VAL A 56 -9.03 -5.38 -21.51
N GLU A 57 -8.48 -4.35 -20.90
CA GLU A 57 -7.41 -3.53 -21.46
C GLU A 57 -6.12 -3.77 -20.67
N LYS A 58 -5.00 -3.93 -21.36
CA LYS A 58 -3.70 -4.08 -20.71
C LYS A 58 -3.02 -2.73 -20.57
N LEU A 59 -2.90 -2.25 -19.35
CA LEU A 59 -2.18 -1.03 -19.03
C LEU A 59 -0.73 -1.35 -18.67
N GLU A 60 0.22 -0.55 -19.15
CA GLU A 60 1.63 -0.70 -18.81
C GLU A 60 2.07 0.40 -17.83
N LEU A 61 2.58 -0.01 -16.67
CA LEU A 61 3.12 0.91 -15.67
C LEU A 61 4.62 0.67 -15.45
N PRO A 62 5.45 1.72 -15.35
CA PRO A 62 6.89 1.56 -15.11
C PRO A 62 7.18 0.92 -13.75
N ARG A 63 8.24 0.10 -13.68
CA ARG A 63 8.69 -0.56 -12.43
C ARG A 63 9.33 0.39 -11.44
N HIS A 64 9.86 1.48 -11.93
CA HIS A 64 10.43 2.50 -11.09
C HIS A 64 10.18 3.85 -11.75
N PRO A 65 9.89 4.92 -10.99
CA PRO A 65 9.68 6.23 -11.57
C PRO A 65 10.97 6.85 -12.14
N LYS A 66 12.14 6.38 -11.71
CA LYS A 66 13.46 6.94 -12.05
C LYS A 66 14.44 5.97 -12.71
N GLU A 67 14.26 4.66 -12.49
CA GLU A 67 15.22 3.63 -12.89
C GLU A 67 14.60 2.79 -14.02
N ASP A 68 15.41 2.35 -14.97
CA ASP A 68 14.93 1.47 -16.04
C ASP A 68 14.87 0.02 -15.57
N LEU A 69 13.84 -0.28 -14.76
CA LEU A 69 13.54 -1.63 -14.28
C LEU A 69 12.49 -2.35 -15.16
N GLY A 70 12.14 -1.77 -16.31
CA GLY A 70 11.08 -2.24 -17.20
C GLY A 70 9.66 -1.84 -16.78
N VAL A 71 8.65 -2.57 -17.26
CA VAL A 71 7.23 -2.33 -16.99
C VAL A 71 6.54 -3.51 -16.31
N ARG A 72 5.30 -3.28 -15.83
CA ARG A 72 4.34 -4.30 -15.39
C ARG A 72 3.05 -4.10 -16.18
N GLU A 73 2.45 -5.19 -16.59
CA GLU A 73 1.12 -5.19 -17.21
C GLU A 73 0.05 -5.29 -16.13
N LEU A 74 -0.94 -4.40 -16.19
CA LEU A 74 -2.11 -4.41 -15.35
C LEU A 74 -3.38 -4.53 -16.21
N PRO A 75 -4.08 -5.67 -16.14
CA PRO A 75 -5.43 -5.80 -16.67
C PRO A 75 -6.33 -4.76 -16.01
N PHE A 76 -6.97 -3.91 -16.81
CA PHE A 76 -8.06 -3.06 -16.41
C PHE A 76 -9.35 -3.64 -16.99
N SER A 77 -10.35 -3.82 -16.14
CA SER A 77 -11.62 -4.41 -16.51
C SER A 77 -12.75 -3.75 -15.72
N ARG A 78 -13.98 -4.20 -15.97
CA ARG A 78 -15.18 -3.71 -15.27
C ARG A 78 -15.09 -3.84 -13.75
N GLU A 79 -14.42 -4.87 -13.24
CA GLU A 79 -14.35 -5.14 -11.81
C GLU A 79 -12.92 -4.97 -11.29
N ILE A 80 -12.76 -4.12 -10.28
CA ILE A 80 -11.48 -3.86 -9.62
C ILE A 80 -11.65 -3.90 -8.10
N TYR A 81 -10.53 -3.96 -7.39
CA TYR A 81 -10.46 -3.65 -5.96
C TYR A 81 -9.71 -2.35 -5.75
N ILE A 82 -10.20 -1.54 -4.82
CA ILE A 82 -9.47 -0.44 -4.18
C ILE A 82 -9.36 -0.71 -2.69
N ASP A 83 -8.53 0.04 -1.98
CA ASP A 83 -8.53 -0.04 -0.52
C ASP A 83 -9.80 0.59 0.07
N ARG A 84 -10.38 -0.08 1.07
CA ARG A 84 -11.57 0.39 1.79
C ARG A 84 -11.37 1.78 2.38
N ASP A 85 -10.15 2.11 2.79
CA ASP A 85 -9.81 3.41 3.37
C ASP A 85 -9.72 4.54 2.31
N ASP A 86 -9.93 4.22 1.04
CA ASP A 86 -9.98 5.18 -0.06
C ASP A 86 -11.40 5.62 -0.46
N TYR A 87 -12.44 5.11 0.20
CA TYR A 87 -13.81 5.63 0.11
C TYR A 87 -14.38 6.00 1.48
N MET A 88 -15.01 7.16 1.58
CA MET A 88 -15.64 7.61 2.82
C MET A 88 -16.93 8.38 2.50
N GLU A 89 -18.06 7.98 3.08
CA GLU A 89 -19.35 8.66 2.90
C GLU A 89 -19.33 10.08 3.49
N GLU A 90 -18.71 10.23 4.66
CA GLU A 90 -18.59 11.49 5.39
C GLU A 90 -17.11 11.86 5.58
N PRO A 91 -16.44 12.36 4.52
CA PRO A 91 -15.01 12.59 4.56
C PRO A 91 -14.64 13.81 5.42
N PRO A 92 -13.55 13.75 6.21
CA PRO A 92 -13.05 14.91 6.93
C PRO A 92 -12.48 15.95 5.97
N LYS A 93 -12.39 17.20 6.42
CA LYS A 93 -11.77 18.29 5.64
C LYS A 93 -10.35 17.90 5.22
N GLY A 94 -10.05 18.02 3.93
CA GLY A 94 -8.73 17.72 3.37
C GLY A 94 -8.55 16.28 2.90
N TYR A 95 -9.59 15.45 3.00
CA TYR A 95 -9.65 14.14 2.34
C TYR A 95 -9.53 14.29 0.81
N LYS A 96 -8.72 13.44 0.18
CA LYS A 96 -8.36 13.54 -1.25
C LYS A 96 -8.73 12.30 -2.06
N ARG A 97 -9.43 11.32 -1.47
CA ARG A 97 -9.82 10.08 -2.16
C ARG A 97 -11.32 10.13 -2.53
N LEU A 98 -11.99 8.98 -2.68
CA LEU A 98 -13.38 8.94 -3.12
C LEU A 98 -14.36 9.30 -2.00
N GLU A 99 -15.31 10.14 -2.36
CA GLU A 99 -16.47 10.54 -1.57
C GLU A 99 -17.73 10.36 -2.44
N PRO A 100 -18.95 10.32 -1.89
CA PRO A 100 -20.17 10.23 -2.69
C PRO A 100 -20.21 11.30 -3.79
N ASN A 101 -20.41 10.88 -5.04
CA ASN A 101 -20.36 11.72 -6.26
C ASN A 101 -19.01 12.38 -6.55
N GLY A 102 -17.97 12.05 -5.77
CA GLY A 102 -16.61 12.55 -5.95
C GLY A 102 -15.80 11.70 -6.92
N GLU A 103 -14.72 12.29 -7.44
CA GLU A 103 -13.81 11.65 -8.40
C GLU A 103 -12.44 11.38 -7.80
N VAL A 104 -11.82 10.28 -8.23
CA VAL A 104 -10.42 9.95 -7.95
C VAL A 104 -9.75 9.41 -9.21
N ARG A 105 -8.44 9.61 -9.32
CA ARG A 105 -7.64 8.93 -10.34
C ARG A 105 -7.19 7.57 -9.84
N LEU A 106 -7.40 6.55 -10.66
CA LEU A 106 -6.74 5.26 -10.50
C LEU A 106 -5.29 5.38 -10.97
N ARG A 107 -4.34 4.94 -10.15
CA ARG A 107 -2.91 5.00 -10.47
C ARG A 107 -2.62 4.36 -11.84
N GLY A 108 -1.96 5.12 -12.73
CA GLY A 108 -1.64 4.68 -14.09
C GLY A 108 -2.84 4.37 -14.98
N SER A 109 -4.04 4.83 -14.59
CA SER A 109 -5.30 4.49 -15.25
C SER A 109 -6.23 5.73 -15.28
N TYR A 110 -7.51 5.48 -15.51
CA TYR A 110 -8.58 6.45 -15.67
C TYR A 110 -8.96 7.17 -14.37
N VAL A 111 -9.73 8.26 -14.53
CA VAL A 111 -10.50 8.88 -13.45
C VAL A 111 -11.84 8.16 -13.33
N ILE A 112 -12.22 7.84 -12.09
CA ILE A 112 -13.53 7.25 -11.75
C ILE A 112 -14.31 8.16 -10.80
N ARG A 113 -15.64 8.06 -10.84
CA ARG A 113 -16.57 8.75 -9.94
C ARG A 113 -17.38 7.73 -9.15
N ALA A 114 -17.52 7.92 -7.84
CA ALA A 114 -18.34 7.05 -7.00
C ALA A 114 -19.83 7.44 -7.09
N ASP A 115 -20.64 6.63 -7.77
CA ASP A 115 -22.05 6.92 -8.03
C ASP A 115 -22.97 6.31 -6.97
N GLU A 116 -22.70 5.08 -6.52
CA GLU A 116 -23.54 4.35 -5.55
C GLU A 116 -22.68 3.47 -4.64
N ALA A 117 -22.98 3.48 -3.33
CA ALA A 117 -22.39 2.56 -2.37
C ALA A 117 -23.42 1.50 -1.97
N ILE A 118 -23.11 0.24 -2.26
CA ILE A 118 -23.95 -0.91 -1.92
C ILE A 118 -23.56 -1.38 -0.52
N LYS A 119 -24.56 -1.51 0.36
CA LYS A 119 -24.40 -1.94 1.74
C LYS A 119 -25.03 -3.31 1.98
N ASP A 120 -24.43 -4.07 2.89
CA ASP A 120 -25.06 -5.28 3.43
C ASP A 120 -26.13 -4.95 4.49
N ALA A 121 -26.71 -5.98 5.09
CA ALA A 121 -27.76 -5.85 6.11
C ALA A 121 -27.26 -5.16 7.41
N ASP A 122 -25.96 -5.20 7.68
CA ASP A 122 -25.32 -4.60 8.85
C ASP A 122 -24.85 -3.15 8.56
N GLY A 123 -25.06 -2.67 7.33
CA GLY A 123 -24.69 -1.33 6.89
C GLY A 123 -23.24 -1.19 6.41
N ASN A 124 -22.50 -2.30 6.29
CA ASN A 124 -21.14 -2.26 5.77
C ASN A 124 -21.15 -2.09 4.25
N ILE A 125 -20.30 -1.22 3.73
CA ILE A 125 -20.13 -1.04 2.29
C ILE A 125 -19.42 -2.27 1.70
N VAL A 126 -20.09 -3.01 0.83
CA VAL A 126 -19.58 -4.25 0.22
C VAL A 126 -19.17 -4.07 -1.23
N GLU A 127 -19.76 -3.11 -1.92
CA GLU A 127 -19.45 -2.79 -3.32
C GLU A 127 -19.64 -1.28 -3.57
N LEU A 128 -18.77 -0.69 -4.38
CA LEU A 128 -18.98 0.62 -4.96
C LEU A 128 -19.28 0.49 -6.44
N ARG A 129 -20.31 1.19 -6.91
CA ARG A 129 -20.57 1.37 -8.32
C ARG A 129 -20.05 2.72 -8.75
N CYS A 130 -19.12 2.69 -9.68
CA CYS A 130 -18.45 3.86 -10.19
C CYS A 130 -18.70 4.01 -11.69
N SER A 131 -18.63 5.22 -12.21
CA SER A 131 -18.43 5.47 -13.63
C SER A 131 -16.98 5.88 -13.87
N TYR A 132 -16.46 5.64 -15.07
CA TYR A 132 -15.15 6.14 -15.49
C TYR A 132 -15.26 7.14 -16.64
N ASP A 133 -14.27 8.01 -16.76
CA ASP A 133 -14.10 8.93 -17.87
C ASP A 133 -13.08 8.37 -18.88
N PRO A 134 -13.50 7.90 -20.07
CA PRO A 134 -12.60 7.30 -21.06
C PRO A 134 -11.55 8.27 -21.60
N GLU A 135 -11.78 9.59 -21.49
CA GLU A 135 -10.86 10.61 -21.99
C GLU A 135 -9.75 10.96 -20.99
N THR A 136 -9.55 10.15 -19.94
CA THR A 136 -8.60 10.47 -18.85
C THR A 136 -7.43 9.50 -18.72
N LEU A 137 -7.26 8.54 -19.63
CA LEU A 137 -6.07 7.71 -19.67
C LEU A 137 -4.84 8.57 -20.04
N GLY A 138 -3.86 8.65 -19.14
CA GLY A 138 -2.62 9.41 -19.36
C GLY A 138 -2.76 10.94 -19.38
N LYS A 139 -3.98 11.49 -19.30
CA LYS A 139 -4.25 12.93 -19.32
C LYS A 139 -5.28 13.34 -18.26
N ASN A 140 -5.22 14.60 -17.83
CA ASN A 140 -6.17 15.15 -16.87
C ASN A 140 -7.52 15.46 -17.54
N PRO A 141 -8.65 15.35 -16.81
CA PRO A 141 -9.95 15.74 -17.36
C PRO A 141 -9.99 17.24 -17.66
N GLU A 142 -10.67 17.61 -18.74
CA GLU A 142 -10.84 19.01 -19.12
C GLU A 142 -11.92 19.68 -18.25
N GLY A 143 -11.68 20.92 -17.82
CA GLY A 143 -12.66 21.73 -17.10
C GLY A 143 -12.88 21.37 -15.63
N ARG A 144 -12.25 20.32 -15.08
CA ARG A 144 -12.36 19.94 -13.66
C ARG A 144 -11.04 19.42 -13.07
N LYS A 145 -10.93 19.44 -11.74
CA LYS A 145 -9.73 18.98 -11.01
C LYS A 145 -10.06 17.75 -10.17
N VAL A 146 -9.20 16.74 -10.27
CA VAL A 146 -9.27 15.52 -9.45
C VAL A 146 -8.24 15.64 -8.31
N LYS A 147 -8.69 15.44 -7.07
CA LYS A 147 -7.91 15.80 -5.86
C LYS A 147 -6.83 14.79 -5.49
N GLY A 148 -6.98 13.53 -5.89
CA GLY A 148 -6.06 12.47 -5.48
C GLY A 148 -5.98 11.30 -6.44
N VAL A 149 -5.04 10.42 -6.11
CA VAL A 149 -4.70 9.22 -6.85
C VAL A 149 -4.67 8.05 -5.86
N VAL A 150 -5.32 6.95 -6.20
CA VAL A 150 -5.37 5.73 -5.37
C VAL A 150 -4.81 4.54 -6.14
N HIS A 151 -4.25 3.58 -5.41
CA HIS A 151 -3.84 2.31 -6.00
C HIS A 151 -5.08 1.42 -6.17
N TRP A 152 -4.99 0.42 -7.05
CA TRP A 152 -6.07 -0.50 -7.36
C TRP A 152 -5.49 -1.78 -7.97
N VAL A 153 -6.28 -2.84 -8.03
CA VAL A 153 -5.93 -4.08 -8.73
C VAL A 153 -7.14 -4.66 -9.46
N PRO A 154 -6.98 -5.38 -10.58
CA PRO A 154 -8.10 -6.08 -11.22
C PRO A 154 -8.72 -7.11 -10.29
N ALA A 155 -10.05 -7.24 -10.29
CA ALA A 155 -10.70 -8.21 -9.42
C ALA A 155 -10.37 -9.66 -9.82
N ALA A 156 -10.47 -9.99 -11.11
CA ALA A 156 -10.34 -11.36 -11.61
C ALA A 156 -8.88 -11.88 -11.60
N GLU A 157 -7.91 -11.03 -11.97
CA GLU A 157 -6.50 -11.44 -12.11
C GLU A 157 -5.63 -11.11 -10.89
N SER A 158 -6.17 -10.43 -9.87
CA SER A 158 -5.42 -10.16 -8.64
C SER A 158 -5.04 -11.44 -7.89
N VAL A 159 -3.90 -11.39 -7.22
CA VAL A 159 -3.38 -12.48 -6.41
C VAL A 159 -3.80 -12.26 -4.97
N GLU A 160 -4.51 -13.23 -4.39
CA GLU A 160 -4.85 -13.21 -2.98
C GLU A 160 -3.60 -13.52 -2.13
N CYS A 161 -3.32 -12.69 -1.13
CA CYS A 161 -2.13 -12.82 -0.31
C CYS A 161 -2.37 -12.49 1.18
N GLU A 162 -1.40 -12.90 2.01
CA GLU A 162 -1.29 -12.48 3.40
C GLU A 162 -0.29 -11.33 3.50
N VAL A 163 -0.61 -10.32 4.30
CA VAL A 163 0.26 -9.17 4.55
C VAL A 163 0.52 -8.98 6.06
N ARG A 164 1.78 -9.21 6.41
CA ARG A 164 2.59 -8.90 7.59
C ARG A 164 2.79 -7.41 7.91
N LEU A 165 1.87 -6.68 8.55
CA LEU A 165 2.15 -5.29 8.94
C LEU A 165 2.94 -5.22 10.25
N TYR A 166 4.27 -5.20 10.14
CA TYR A 166 5.15 -4.98 11.28
C TYR A 166 5.31 -3.49 11.62
N ASP A 167 5.56 -3.23 12.91
CA ASP A 167 5.98 -1.96 13.47
C ASP A 167 7.01 -2.19 14.60
N ARG A 168 7.51 -1.12 15.23
CA ARG A 168 8.45 -1.20 16.36
C ARG A 168 7.88 -2.10 17.45
N LEU A 169 8.68 -3.04 17.95
CA LEU A 169 8.28 -3.99 19.00
C LEU A 169 7.97 -3.32 20.33
N PHE A 170 8.61 -2.19 20.62
CA PHE A 170 8.41 -1.41 21.83
C PHE A 170 7.92 -0.02 21.50
N ARG A 171 7.03 0.52 22.34
CA ARG A 171 6.51 1.88 22.23
C ARG A 171 7.40 2.94 22.91
N SER A 172 8.33 2.51 23.75
CA SER A 172 9.24 3.39 24.51
C SER A 172 10.63 3.41 23.87
N PRO A 173 11.28 4.59 23.74
CA PRO A 173 12.67 4.71 23.30
C PRO A 173 13.67 3.98 24.22
N ASN A 174 13.32 3.77 25.49
CA ASN A 174 14.10 2.98 26.43
C ASN A 174 13.17 1.92 27.06
N PRO A 175 13.02 0.74 26.43
CA PRO A 175 12.07 -0.27 26.89
C PRO A 175 12.47 -0.94 28.21
N GLU A 176 13.75 -0.94 28.56
CA GLU A 176 14.24 -1.50 29.83
C GLU A 176 13.93 -0.61 31.03
N LYS A 177 13.69 0.69 30.80
CA LYS A 177 13.30 1.62 31.85
C LYS A 177 11.80 1.47 32.15
N ALA A 178 11.49 0.67 33.17
CA ALA A 178 10.14 0.48 33.70
C ALA A 178 10.00 1.10 35.10
N GLU A 179 8.76 1.41 35.51
CA GLU A 179 8.46 1.83 36.90
C GLU A 179 8.76 0.70 37.90
N GLU A 180 8.90 1.04 39.18
CA GLU A 180 9.18 0.05 40.23
C GLU A 180 8.06 -1.01 40.29
N GLY A 181 8.41 -2.26 40.00
CA GLY A 181 7.45 -3.38 39.91
C GLY A 181 6.94 -3.69 38.49
N ALA A 182 7.26 -2.87 37.49
CA ALA A 182 6.97 -3.13 36.08
C ALA A 182 8.16 -3.78 35.35
N SER A 183 7.88 -4.45 34.23
CA SER A 183 8.85 -5.14 33.38
C SER A 183 8.96 -4.47 32.01
N PHE A 184 10.07 -4.69 31.28
CA PHE A 184 10.19 -4.24 29.89
C PHE A 184 9.11 -4.83 28.98
N LEU A 185 8.51 -5.96 29.37
CA LEU A 185 7.36 -6.56 28.68
C LEU A 185 6.13 -5.63 28.66
N ASP A 186 5.98 -4.77 29.67
CA ASP A 186 4.88 -3.79 29.74
C ASP A 186 5.06 -2.65 28.72
N ASN A 187 6.24 -2.55 28.11
CA ASN A 187 6.56 -1.59 27.05
C ASN A 187 6.38 -2.16 25.64
N ILE A 188 5.94 -3.42 25.50
CA ILE A 188 5.63 -4.02 24.19
C ILE A 188 4.52 -3.19 23.50
N ASN A 189 4.73 -2.91 22.23
CA ASN A 189 3.75 -2.30 21.37
C ASN A 189 2.72 -3.38 20.95
N PRO A 190 1.45 -3.30 21.38
CA PRO A 190 0.44 -4.27 20.96
C PRO A 190 0.18 -4.23 19.45
N ASP A 191 0.50 -3.11 18.79
CA ASP A 191 0.35 -2.92 17.34
C ASP A 191 1.62 -3.27 16.57
N SER A 192 2.61 -3.92 17.20
CA SER A 192 3.87 -4.31 16.53
C SER A 192 3.70 -5.29 15.38
N LEU A 193 2.55 -5.98 15.34
CA LEU A 193 2.19 -6.91 14.27
C LEU A 193 0.67 -6.91 14.06
N GLN A 194 0.25 -6.54 12.86
CA GLN A 194 -1.09 -6.80 12.35
C GLN A 194 -1.00 -7.74 11.15
N VAL A 195 -1.68 -8.89 11.23
CA VAL A 195 -1.76 -9.85 10.12
C VAL A 195 -3.05 -9.60 9.35
N LEU A 196 -2.93 -9.30 8.05
CA LEU A 196 -4.05 -9.13 7.14
C LEU A 196 -4.12 -10.32 6.19
N THR A 197 -5.31 -10.91 6.06
CA THR A 197 -5.60 -11.99 5.11
C THR A 197 -6.60 -11.52 4.06
N GLY A 198 -6.54 -12.09 2.86
CA GLY A 198 -7.45 -11.73 1.78
C GLY A 198 -7.09 -10.42 1.09
N CYS A 199 -5.87 -9.91 1.30
CA CYS A 199 -5.32 -8.79 0.54
C CYS A 199 -5.25 -9.14 -0.95
N ARG A 200 -5.28 -8.14 -1.82
CA ARG A 200 -5.29 -8.34 -3.28
C ARG A 200 -4.09 -7.64 -3.91
N ALA A 201 -3.10 -8.43 -4.31
CA ALA A 201 -1.89 -7.99 -4.99
C ALA A 201 -2.08 -7.95 -6.51
N GLU A 202 -1.38 -7.04 -7.20
CA GLU A 202 -1.39 -7.02 -8.66
C GLU A 202 -0.84 -8.32 -9.26
N PRO A 203 -1.22 -8.71 -10.49
CA PRO A 203 -0.87 -10.01 -11.07
C PRO A 203 0.65 -10.28 -11.11
N SER A 204 1.46 -9.23 -11.30
CA SER A 204 2.92 -9.35 -11.38
C SER A 204 3.55 -9.90 -10.09
N LEU A 205 2.92 -9.66 -8.93
CA LEU A 205 3.38 -10.13 -7.63
C LEU A 205 3.14 -11.63 -7.41
N GLY A 206 2.32 -12.28 -8.25
CA GLY A 206 2.17 -13.75 -8.22
C GLY A 206 3.46 -14.50 -8.56
N GLN A 207 4.42 -13.80 -9.19
CA GLN A 207 5.74 -14.32 -9.57
C GLN A 207 6.85 -13.92 -8.58
N ALA A 208 6.52 -13.17 -7.52
CA ALA A 208 7.50 -12.75 -6.53
C ALA A 208 8.19 -13.96 -5.89
N GLN A 209 9.52 -13.91 -5.86
CA GLN A 209 10.35 -14.90 -5.19
C GLN A 209 10.54 -14.51 -3.72
N PRO A 210 10.84 -15.49 -2.84
CA PRO A 210 11.26 -15.19 -1.48
C PRO A 210 12.36 -14.13 -1.43
N GLU A 211 12.23 -13.18 -0.50
CA GLU A 211 13.11 -12.00 -0.35
C GLU A 211 13.02 -10.91 -1.43
N ASP A 212 12.19 -11.06 -2.47
CA ASP A 212 11.94 -9.95 -3.38
C ASP A 212 11.34 -8.76 -2.63
N ARG A 213 11.76 -7.55 -2.99
CA ARG A 213 11.42 -6.30 -2.29
C ARG A 213 10.65 -5.39 -3.22
N PHE A 214 9.60 -4.76 -2.68
CA PHE A 214 8.71 -3.91 -3.44
C PHE A 214 8.34 -2.66 -2.64
N GLN A 215 8.11 -1.55 -3.32
CA GLN A 215 7.29 -0.48 -2.77
C GLN A 215 5.83 -0.74 -3.15
N PHE A 216 5.00 -1.09 -2.17
CA PHE A 216 3.56 -1.09 -2.38
C PHE A 216 3.06 0.35 -2.37
N GLU A 217 2.47 0.76 -3.48
CA GLU A 217 2.08 2.14 -3.70
C GLU A 217 1.13 2.65 -2.60
N ARG A 218 1.54 3.74 -1.93
CA ARG A 218 0.86 4.38 -0.79
C ARG A 218 0.93 3.65 0.55
N GLU A 219 1.34 2.39 0.58
CA GLU A 219 1.36 1.56 1.80
C GLU A 219 2.72 1.54 2.50
N GLY A 220 3.81 1.31 1.75
CA GLY A 220 5.14 1.12 2.34
C GLY A 220 6.05 0.28 1.47
N TYR A 221 7.14 -0.16 2.07
CA TYR A 221 8.06 -1.11 1.47
C TYR A 221 7.86 -2.48 2.09
N PHE A 222 7.82 -3.50 1.26
CA PHE A 222 7.49 -4.87 1.62
C PHE A 222 8.53 -5.82 1.06
N CYS A 223 8.73 -6.95 1.72
CA CYS A 223 9.44 -8.09 1.15
C CYS A 223 8.56 -9.34 1.15
N ALA A 224 8.74 -10.19 0.16
CA ALA A 224 8.20 -11.54 0.20
C ALA A 224 8.91 -12.33 1.32
N ASP A 225 8.15 -12.84 2.27
CA ASP A 225 8.65 -13.59 3.41
C ASP A 225 9.48 -14.79 2.93
N ILE A 226 10.70 -14.93 3.47
CA ILE A 226 11.67 -15.95 3.01
C ILE A 226 11.21 -17.39 3.27
N LYS A 227 10.37 -17.60 4.30
CA LYS A 227 9.94 -18.94 4.74
C LYS A 227 8.55 -19.29 4.23
N ASP A 228 7.65 -18.32 4.27
CA ASP A 228 6.22 -18.55 4.10
C ASP A 228 5.74 -18.24 2.68
N SER A 229 6.49 -17.44 1.91
CA SER A 229 6.13 -17.18 0.50
C SER A 229 6.29 -18.42 -0.36
N LYS A 230 5.25 -18.73 -1.13
CA LYS A 230 5.23 -19.83 -2.10
C LYS A 230 4.71 -19.33 -3.44
N ALA A 231 5.06 -20.03 -4.52
CA ALA A 231 4.55 -19.71 -5.85
C ALA A 231 3.02 -19.63 -5.86
N GLY A 232 2.47 -18.51 -6.35
CA GLY A 232 1.03 -18.23 -6.41
C GLY A 232 0.36 -17.90 -5.06
N ARG A 233 1.09 -17.95 -3.94
CA ARG A 233 0.61 -17.59 -2.60
C ARG A 233 1.70 -16.83 -1.84
N PRO A 234 2.03 -15.60 -2.27
CA PRO A 234 3.04 -14.81 -1.60
C PRO A 234 2.56 -14.36 -0.22
N VAL A 235 3.49 -14.24 0.72
CA VAL A 235 3.27 -13.66 2.04
C VAL A 235 4.19 -12.46 2.15
N PHE A 236 3.66 -11.27 2.38
CA PHE A 236 4.47 -10.05 2.39
C PHE A 236 4.66 -9.50 3.79
N ASN A 237 5.88 -9.16 4.16
CA ASN A 237 6.19 -8.44 5.40
C ASN A 237 6.44 -6.98 5.09
N ARG A 238 5.81 -6.05 5.81
CA ARG A 238 6.13 -4.63 5.75
C ARG A 238 7.49 -4.41 6.40
N THR A 239 8.47 -4.04 5.59
CA THR A 239 9.82 -3.69 6.03
C THR A 239 9.82 -2.34 6.73
N VAL A 240 9.17 -1.33 6.14
CA VAL A 240 9.07 0.03 6.67
C VAL A 240 7.92 0.78 5.97
N THR A 241 7.27 1.71 6.67
CA THR A 241 6.23 2.59 6.09
C THR A 241 6.82 3.59 5.08
N LEU A 242 6.01 4.31 4.29
CA LEU A 242 6.55 5.30 3.33
C LEU A 242 7.15 6.56 3.98
N ARG A 243 6.71 6.90 5.20
CA ARG A 243 7.18 8.05 5.97
C ARG A 243 7.21 7.69 7.44
N ASP A 244 8.08 8.34 8.19
CA ASP A 244 8.09 8.17 9.63
C ASP A 244 6.76 8.64 10.24
N SER A 245 6.24 7.85 11.15
CA SER A 245 5.00 8.07 11.89
C SER A 245 5.21 8.10 13.40
N TRP A 246 6.44 7.85 13.87
CA TRP A 246 6.80 7.91 15.27
C TRP A 246 7.27 9.33 15.63
N THR A 247 6.83 9.80 16.80
CA THR A 247 7.18 11.11 17.38
C THR A 247 7.58 10.96 18.82
#